data_AF-A0A2V8RWU4-F1
#
_entry.id   AF-A0A2V8RWU4-F1
#
_cell.length_a   1.000
_cell.length_b   1.000
_cell.length_c   1.000
_cell.angle_alpha   90.00
_cell.angle_beta   90.00
_cell.angle_gamma   90.00
#
_symmetry.space_group_name_H-M   'P 1'
#
loop_
_entity.id
_entity.type
_entity.pdbx_description
1 polymer ?
#
loop_
_entity_poly.entity_id
_entity_poly.type
_entity_poly.pdbx_seq_one_letter_code
_entity_poly.pdbx_strand_id
1 'polypeptide(L)'
;MKNTSSDGLWLRLGRRFLIFIAVCIGAVGIFYASLIITASSLSAGEVEKVKNATLYLEKHGFINEAYLLRDVATYRSNDNWLNASVPKETAFAATNYPFAIITLYPDYFTYPEDDVERSAILLHEARHLKGYGEEEAYEFVWRNKKYLGWTEEEYGQSVVWQNIRKQTREYAPNLFVCDFNALRDCTAESSLLDH
;
A
#
# COMPACT_ATOMS: atom_id res chain seq x y z
N MET A 1 43.18 35.73 -27.19
CA MET A 1 42.14 34.95 -27.90
C MET A 1 41.06 34.58 -26.90
N LYS A 2 39.85 35.14 -27.03
CA LYS A 2 38.73 34.85 -26.11
C LYS A 2 38.05 33.55 -26.55
N ASN A 3 37.88 32.64 -25.61
CA ASN A 3 37.35 31.29 -25.78
C ASN A 3 35.80 31.32 -25.91
N THR A 4 35.25 32.05 -26.88
CA THR A 4 33.80 32.33 -26.98
C THR A 4 32.96 31.17 -27.53
N SER A 5 33.59 30.13 -28.09
CA SER A 5 32.90 28.98 -28.69
C SER A 5 32.38 27.98 -27.63
N SER A 6 33.15 27.78 -26.56
CA SER A 6 32.81 26.90 -25.44
C SER A 6 31.56 27.38 -24.71
N ASP A 7 31.50 28.67 -24.37
CA ASP A 7 30.47 29.22 -23.50
C ASP A 7 29.07 29.15 -24.15
N GLY A 8 29.00 29.37 -25.46
CA GLY A 8 27.76 29.24 -26.24
C GLY A 8 27.26 27.80 -26.37
N LEU A 9 28.15 26.80 -26.34
CA LEU A 9 27.80 25.39 -26.36
C LEU A 9 27.19 24.95 -25.02
N TRP A 10 27.81 25.33 -23.90
CA TRP A 10 27.32 25.02 -22.55
C TRP A 10 25.97 25.66 -22.25
N LEU A 11 25.76 26.91 -22.66
CA LEU A 11 24.45 27.58 -22.55
C LEU A 11 23.35 26.85 -23.35
N ARG A 12 23.66 26.35 -24.55
CA ARG A 12 22.70 25.59 -25.37
C ARG A 12 22.41 24.20 -24.79
N LEU A 13 23.44 23.51 -24.29
CA LEU A 13 23.30 22.21 -23.63
C LEU A 13 22.51 22.35 -22.32
N GLY A 14 22.82 23.35 -21.49
CA GLY A 14 22.08 23.65 -20.26
C GLY A 14 20.61 23.96 -20.53
N ARG A 15 20.30 24.77 -21.55
CA ARG A 15 18.91 25.04 -21.95
C ARG A 15 18.19 23.76 -22.39
N ARG A 16 18.83 22.89 -23.17
CA ARG A 16 18.24 21.62 -23.62
C ARG A 16 18.00 20.67 -22.44
N PHE A 17 18.92 20.61 -21.49
CA PHE A 17 18.78 19.82 -20.28
C PHE A 17 17.60 20.31 -19.41
N LEU A 18 17.46 21.63 -19.23
CA LEU A 18 16.32 22.21 -18.51
C LEU A 18 14.98 21.94 -19.21
N ILE A 19 14.94 22.05 -20.55
CA ILE A 19 13.75 21.70 -21.33
C ILE A 19 13.40 20.22 -21.15
N PHE A 20 14.39 19.34 -21.22
CA PHE A 20 14.20 17.91 -21.01
C PHE A 20 13.61 17.62 -19.62
N ILE A 21 14.19 18.20 -18.56
CA ILE A 21 13.66 18.08 -17.20
C ILE A 21 12.22 18.58 -17.12
N ALA A 22 11.93 19.76 -17.69
CA ALA A 22 10.59 20.34 -17.67
C ALA A 22 9.56 19.43 -18.38
N VAL A 23 9.94 18.83 -19.52
CA VAL A 23 9.09 17.87 -20.24
C VAL A 23 8.87 16.61 -19.40
N CYS A 24 9.91 16.06 -18.77
CA CYS A 24 9.78 14.90 -17.89
C CYS A 24 8.85 15.17 -16.70
N ILE A 25 9.05 16.30 -16.00
CA ILE A 25 8.20 16.70 -14.87
C ILE A 25 6.75 16.90 -15.34
N GLY A 26 6.56 17.60 -16.47
CA GLY A 26 5.23 17.82 -17.05
C GLY A 26 4.53 16.50 -17.42
N ALA A 27 5.25 15.57 -18.04
CA ALA A 27 4.72 14.26 -18.40
C ALA A 27 4.31 13.44 -17.17
N VAL A 28 5.17 13.38 -16.14
CA VAL A 28 4.86 12.68 -14.87
C VAL A 28 3.67 13.34 -14.17
N GLY A 29 3.62 14.67 -14.12
CA GLY A 29 2.51 15.41 -13.51
C GLY A 29 1.17 15.19 -14.21
N ILE A 30 1.17 15.22 -15.55
CA ILE A 30 -0.04 14.91 -16.35
C ILE A 30 -0.48 13.46 -16.13
N PHE A 31 0.47 12.52 -16.14
CA PHE A 31 0.17 11.12 -15.89
C PHE A 31 -0.45 10.91 -14.51
N TYR A 32 0.15 11.47 -13.46
CA TYR A 32 -0.37 11.45 -12.09
C TYR A 32 -1.78 12.04 -11.99
N ALA A 33 -2.01 13.22 -12.58
CA ALA A 33 -3.33 13.83 -12.62
C ALA A 33 -4.37 12.94 -13.32
N SER A 34 -3.97 12.23 -14.39
CA SER A 34 -4.86 11.28 -15.08
C SER A 34 -5.29 10.12 -14.19
N LEU A 35 -4.44 9.70 -13.24
CA LEU A 35 -4.77 8.62 -12.30
C LEU A 35 -5.78 9.08 -11.25
N ILE A 36 -5.77 10.36 -10.85
CA ILE A 36 -6.67 10.89 -9.82
C ILE A 36 -8.00 11.31 -10.41
N ILE A 37 -7.99 12.10 -11.48
CA ILE A 37 -9.20 12.75 -12.04
C ILE A 37 -10.18 11.71 -12.61
N THR A 38 -9.70 10.54 -12.99
CA THR A 38 -10.53 9.45 -13.54
C THR A 38 -11.19 8.58 -12.48
N ALA A 39 -10.98 8.87 -11.19
CA ALA A 39 -11.53 8.11 -10.08
C ALA A 39 -12.31 9.00 -9.09
N SER A 40 -13.19 8.39 -8.33
CA SER A 40 -14.06 9.02 -7.34
C SER A 40 -13.33 9.13 -6.00
N SER A 41 -13.52 10.26 -5.32
CA SER A 41 -13.06 10.43 -3.95
C SER A 41 -13.85 9.56 -2.96
N LEU A 42 -13.26 9.29 -1.80
CA LEU A 42 -13.99 8.72 -0.67
C LEU A 42 -15.06 9.71 -0.16
N SER A 43 -16.17 9.17 0.32
CA SER A 43 -17.18 9.92 1.09
C SER A 43 -16.66 10.30 2.48
N ALA A 44 -17.30 11.27 3.14
CA ALA A 44 -16.87 11.73 4.46
C ALA A 44 -16.81 10.61 5.52
N GLY A 45 -17.78 9.69 5.51
CA GLY A 45 -17.79 8.54 6.44
C GLY A 45 -16.72 7.50 6.12
N GLU A 46 -16.39 7.29 4.84
CA GLU A 46 -15.29 6.43 4.43
C GLU A 46 -13.94 7.02 4.84
N VAL A 47 -13.75 8.34 4.67
CA VAL A 47 -12.56 9.05 5.13
C VAL A 47 -12.37 8.89 6.65
N GLU A 48 -13.45 8.97 7.42
CA GLU A 48 -13.40 8.78 8.88
C GLU A 48 -12.96 7.36 9.25
N LYS A 49 -13.51 6.33 8.61
CA LYS A 49 -13.10 4.92 8.80
C LYS A 49 -11.60 4.72 8.52
N VAL A 50 -11.09 5.28 7.41
CA VAL A 50 -9.67 5.19 7.05
C VAL A 50 -8.79 5.89 8.09
N LYS A 51 -9.20 7.07 8.56
CA LYS A 51 -8.49 7.81 9.61
C LYS A 51 -8.44 7.04 10.92
N ASN A 52 -9.54 6.42 11.33
CA ASN A 52 -9.60 5.65 12.58
C ASN A 52 -8.70 4.41 12.52
N ALA A 53 -8.74 3.67 11.41
CA ALA A 53 -7.84 2.54 11.19
C ALA A 53 -6.36 2.97 11.14
N THR A 54 -6.05 4.07 10.46
CA THR A 54 -4.68 4.61 10.43
C THR A 54 -4.19 5.03 11.82
N LEU A 55 -5.07 5.65 12.62
CA LEU A 55 -4.77 6.00 14.01
C LEU A 55 -4.60 4.76 14.89
N TYR A 56 -5.36 3.70 14.63
CA TYR A 56 -5.20 2.42 15.32
C TYR A 56 -3.82 1.82 15.06
N LEU A 57 -3.35 1.81 13.81
CA LEU A 57 -1.99 1.41 13.44
C LEU A 57 -0.91 2.19 14.20
N GLU A 58 -1.03 3.52 14.23
CA GLU A 58 -0.08 4.40 14.92
C GLU A 58 -0.01 4.07 16.42
N LYS A 59 -1.16 3.85 17.07
CA LYS A 59 -1.24 3.49 18.49
C LYS A 59 -0.62 2.13 18.81
N HIS A 60 -0.55 1.22 17.84
CA HIS A 60 0.04 -0.11 17.98
C HIS A 60 1.50 -0.18 17.49
N GLY A 61 2.15 0.96 17.30
CA GLY A 61 3.59 1.04 17.03
C GLY A 61 3.97 1.10 15.55
N PHE A 62 3.01 1.05 14.63
CA PHE A 62 3.25 1.13 13.19
C PHE A 62 3.33 2.58 12.71
N ILE A 63 4.16 3.39 13.38
CA ILE A 63 4.23 4.86 13.19
C ILE A 63 4.61 5.22 11.74
N ASN A 64 5.56 4.48 11.16
CA ASN A 64 6.04 4.74 9.80
C ASN A 64 4.97 4.40 8.75
N GLU A 65 4.30 3.27 8.89
CA GLU A 65 3.20 2.85 8.04
C GLU A 65 2.01 3.82 8.16
N ALA A 66 1.64 4.20 9.38
CA ALA A 66 0.59 5.19 9.63
C ALA A 66 0.94 6.56 9.02
N TYR A 67 2.19 7.01 9.11
CA TYR A 67 2.65 8.23 8.46
C TYR A 67 2.46 8.17 6.93
N LEU A 68 2.84 7.08 6.28
CA LEU A 68 2.65 6.92 4.83
C LEU A 68 1.17 6.98 4.47
N LEU A 69 0.32 6.29 5.23
CA LEU A 69 -1.12 6.24 5.01
C LEU A 69 -1.80 7.59 5.25
N ARG A 70 -1.35 8.36 6.25
CA ARG A 70 -1.99 9.63 6.64
C ARG A 70 -1.52 10.80 5.79
N ASP A 71 -0.20 10.90 5.58
CA ASP A 71 0.46 12.13 5.13
C ASP A 71 0.99 12.03 3.69
N VAL A 72 1.12 10.81 3.15
CA VAL A 72 1.66 10.59 1.80
C VAL A 72 0.60 10.05 0.84
N ALA A 73 -0.24 9.12 1.30
CA ALA A 73 -1.20 8.44 0.46
C ALA A 73 -2.37 9.36 0.02
N THR A 74 -2.78 9.21 -1.24
CA THR A 74 -4.03 9.77 -1.75
C THR A 74 -5.05 8.64 -1.94
N TYR A 75 -6.25 8.78 -1.36
CA TYR A 75 -7.28 7.75 -1.40
C TYR A 75 -8.39 8.03 -2.40
N ARG A 76 -8.98 6.94 -2.92
CA ARG A 76 -10.11 6.94 -3.84
C ARG A 76 -10.94 5.66 -3.69
N SER A 77 -12.18 5.68 -4.16
CA SER A 77 -13.14 4.57 -3.97
C SER A 77 -13.25 3.60 -5.16
N ASN A 78 -12.69 3.94 -6.31
CA ASN A 78 -12.73 3.08 -7.49
C ASN A 78 -11.49 3.22 -8.37
N ASP A 79 -11.37 2.27 -9.30
CA ASP A 79 -10.23 2.19 -10.20
C ASP A 79 -10.14 3.37 -11.17
N ASN A 80 -8.91 3.82 -11.41
CA ASN A 80 -8.59 4.57 -12.63
C ASN A 80 -8.52 3.63 -13.84
N TRP A 81 -8.36 4.23 -15.01
CA TRP A 81 -8.16 3.53 -16.27
C TRP A 81 -7.00 2.52 -16.25
N LEU A 82 -5.90 2.79 -15.52
CA LEU A 82 -4.75 1.88 -15.46
C LEU A 82 -5.08 0.63 -14.64
N ASN A 83 -5.71 0.82 -13.49
CA ASN A 83 -6.14 -0.25 -12.61
C ASN A 83 -7.24 -1.11 -13.24
N ALA A 84 -8.16 -0.49 -13.98
CA ALA A 84 -9.24 -1.20 -14.67
C ALA A 84 -8.72 -2.12 -15.79
N SER A 85 -7.47 -1.94 -16.25
CA SER A 85 -6.85 -2.79 -17.26
C SER A 85 -6.25 -4.10 -16.72
N VAL A 86 -6.20 -4.25 -15.39
CA VAL A 86 -5.63 -5.43 -14.72
C VAL A 86 -6.75 -6.19 -14.00
N PRO A 87 -6.97 -7.48 -14.33
CA PRO A 87 -7.92 -8.32 -13.60
C PRO A 87 -7.54 -8.43 -12.12
N LYS A 88 -8.51 -8.29 -11.22
CA LYS A 88 -8.31 -8.40 -9.78
C LYS A 88 -9.17 -9.52 -9.21
N GLU A 89 -8.54 -10.46 -8.54
CA GLU A 89 -9.25 -11.39 -7.68
C GLU A 89 -9.45 -10.74 -6.31
N THR A 90 -10.70 -10.68 -5.84
CA THR A 90 -11.13 -10.32 -4.47
C THR A 90 -10.14 -9.45 -3.68
N ALA A 91 -10.03 -8.17 -4.04
CA ALA A 91 -9.13 -7.22 -3.38
C ALA A 91 -9.94 -6.24 -2.52
N PHE A 92 -9.48 -5.98 -1.30
CA PHE A 92 -10.03 -4.92 -0.45
C PHE A 92 -9.46 -3.55 -0.83
N ALA A 93 -8.20 -3.52 -1.25
CA ALA A 93 -7.51 -2.31 -1.65
C ALA A 93 -6.48 -2.59 -2.76
N ALA A 94 -5.93 -1.53 -3.35
CA ALA A 94 -4.79 -1.62 -4.26
C ALA A 94 -3.98 -0.33 -4.28
N THR A 95 -2.67 -0.46 -4.20
CA THR A 95 -1.72 0.65 -4.22
C THR A 95 -1.07 0.82 -5.59
N ASN A 96 -1.11 2.05 -6.13
CA ASN A 96 -0.33 2.45 -7.30
C ASN A 96 1.03 3.01 -6.86
N TYR A 97 2.00 2.12 -6.63
CA TYR A 97 3.40 2.52 -6.48
C TYR A 97 3.99 2.94 -7.85
N PRO A 98 4.84 3.98 -7.94
CA PRO A 98 5.35 4.85 -6.87
C PRO A 98 4.52 6.13 -6.64
N PHE A 99 3.28 6.18 -7.14
CA PHE A 99 2.46 7.39 -7.10
C PHE A 99 1.75 7.62 -5.76
N ALA A 100 1.87 6.70 -4.81
CA ALA A 100 1.23 6.78 -3.50
C ALA A 100 -0.30 7.00 -3.57
N ILE A 101 -0.96 6.37 -4.55
CA ILE A 101 -2.42 6.38 -4.66
C ILE A 101 -2.94 5.02 -4.18
N ILE A 102 -3.85 5.03 -3.21
CA ILE A 102 -4.53 3.83 -2.71
C ILE A 102 -5.97 3.85 -3.18
N THR A 103 -6.39 2.76 -3.81
CA THR A 103 -7.79 2.48 -4.15
C THR A 103 -8.38 1.62 -3.05
N LEU A 104 -9.43 2.08 -2.38
CA LEU A 104 -10.17 1.27 -1.40
C LEU A 104 -11.51 0.87 -2.02
N TYR A 105 -11.72 -0.43 -2.23
CA TYR A 105 -12.94 -0.92 -2.86
C TYR A 105 -14.10 -0.97 -1.84
N PRO A 106 -15.37 -1.08 -2.30
CA PRO A 106 -16.52 -1.19 -1.42
C PRO A 106 -16.38 -2.28 -0.34
N ASP A 107 -15.70 -3.38 -0.67
CA ASP A 107 -15.43 -4.51 0.20
C ASP A 107 -14.62 -4.11 1.45
N TYR A 108 -13.69 -3.15 1.34
CA TYR A 108 -12.94 -2.60 2.48
C TYR A 108 -13.85 -1.88 3.49
N PHE A 109 -14.96 -1.31 3.04
CA PHE A 109 -15.89 -0.60 3.94
C PHE A 109 -17.00 -1.48 4.48
N THR A 110 -17.19 -2.66 3.88
CA THR A 110 -18.33 -3.56 4.09
C THR A 110 -17.96 -4.78 4.94
N TYR A 111 -16.85 -5.46 4.63
CA TYR A 111 -16.49 -6.72 5.27
C TYR A 111 -15.72 -6.61 6.58
N PRO A 112 -14.77 -5.66 6.75
CA PRO A 112 -14.09 -5.51 8.03
C PRO A 112 -15.06 -5.24 9.17
N GLU A 113 -15.01 -6.09 10.20
CA GLU A 113 -15.87 -6.00 11.38
C GLU A 113 -15.62 -4.71 12.15
N ASP A 114 -14.35 -4.28 12.24
CA ASP A 114 -13.94 -3.11 12.99
C ASP A 114 -12.66 -2.44 12.42
N ASP A 115 -12.05 -1.56 13.22
CA ASP A 115 -10.84 -0.85 12.84
C ASP A 115 -9.59 -1.73 12.88
N VAL A 116 -9.60 -2.88 13.57
CA VAL A 116 -8.48 -3.84 13.59
C VAL A 116 -8.32 -4.47 12.20
N GLU A 117 -9.41 -4.96 11.64
CA GLU A 117 -9.39 -5.58 10.31
C GLU A 117 -9.09 -4.56 9.20
N ARG A 118 -9.66 -3.35 9.30
CA ARG A 118 -9.31 -2.24 8.41
C ARG A 118 -7.83 -1.89 8.51
N SER A 119 -7.27 -1.92 9.71
CA SER A 119 -5.85 -1.68 9.96
C SER A 119 -4.98 -2.76 9.35
N ALA A 120 -5.35 -4.04 9.44
CA ALA A 120 -4.62 -5.13 8.81
C ALA A 120 -4.52 -4.95 7.28
N ILE A 121 -5.63 -4.56 6.63
CA ILE A 121 -5.65 -4.25 5.20
C ILE A 121 -4.78 -3.03 4.89
N LEU A 122 -4.93 -1.93 5.63
CA LEU A 122 -4.12 -0.74 5.39
C LEU A 122 -2.63 -0.97 5.66
N LEU A 123 -2.29 -1.87 6.60
CA LEU A 123 -0.91 -2.23 6.88
C LEU A 123 -0.26 -2.92 5.69
N HIS A 124 -1.01 -3.79 4.99
CA HIS A 124 -0.58 -4.39 3.73
C HIS A 124 -0.30 -3.32 2.67
N GLU A 125 -1.24 -2.41 2.44
CA GLU A 125 -1.08 -1.33 1.46
C GLU A 125 0.10 -0.39 1.79
N ALA A 126 0.35 -0.13 3.08
CA ALA A 126 1.50 0.66 3.51
C ALA A 126 2.84 0.01 3.13
N ARG A 127 2.91 -1.32 2.99
CA ARG A 127 4.09 -2.01 2.46
C ARG A 127 4.28 -1.75 0.97
N HIS A 128 3.20 -1.76 0.19
CA HIS A 128 3.27 -1.38 -1.22
C HIS A 128 3.66 0.08 -1.43
N LEU A 129 3.25 1.00 -0.54
CA LEU A 129 3.74 2.39 -0.57
C LEU A 129 5.26 2.49 -0.41
N LYS A 130 5.89 1.54 0.28
CA LYS A 130 7.35 1.42 0.43
C LYS A 130 8.03 0.67 -0.75
N GLY A 131 7.25 0.18 -1.70
CA GLY A 131 7.74 -0.54 -2.88
C GLY A 131 7.96 -2.06 -2.66
N TYR A 132 7.44 -2.63 -1.57
CA TYR A 132 7.48 -4.07 -1.36
C TYR A 132 6.44 -4.81 -2.22
N GLY A 133 6.74 -6.05 -2.57
CA GLY A 133 5.84 -6.94 -3.31
C GLY A 133 4.77 -7.58 -2.43
N GLU A 134 3.95 -8.45 -3.03
CA GLU A 134 2.86 -9.17 -2.36
C GLU A 134 3.39 -10.09 -1.24
N GLU A 135 4.45 -10.86 -1.50
CA GLU A 135 5.05 -11.78 -0.53
C GLU A 135 5.45 -11.05 0.75
N GLU A 136 6.24 -9.98 0.63
CA GLU A 136 6.71 -9.24 1.81
C GLU A 136 5.58 -8.48 2.49
N ALA A 137 4.57 -8.02 1.75
CA ALA A 137 3.42 -7.33 2.31
C ALA A 137 2.55 -8.28 3.15
N TYR A 138 2.18 -9.45 2.61
CA TYR A 138 1.45 -10.47 3.35
C TYR A 138 2.24 -11.02 4.53
N GLU A 139 3.53 -11.32 4.33
CA GLU A 139 4.38 -11.82 5.41
C GLU A 139 4.45 -10.82 6.57
N PHE A 140 4.64 -9.54 6.26
CA PHE A 140 4.73 -8.51 7.28
C PHE A 140 3.44 -8.41 8.10
N VAL A 141 2.28 -8.34 7.45
CA VAL A 141 0.99 -8.28 8.15
C VAL A 141 0.78 -9.54 8.99
N TRP A 142 1.06 -10.72 8.42
CA TRP A 142 0.81 -11.99 9.07
C TRP A 142 1.68 -12.20 10.32
N ARG A 143 2.96 -11.81 10.27
CA ARG A 143 3.86 -11.86 11.42
C ARG A 143 3.47 -10.88 12.52
N ASN A 144 2.88 -9.74 12.14
CA ASN A 144 2.55 -8.66 13.07
C ASN A 144 1.09 -8.68 13.57
N LYS A 145 0.26 -9.61 13.11
CA LYS A 145 -1.16 -9.68 13.46
C LYS A 145 -1.45 -9.68 14.97
N LYS A 146 -0.61 -10.35 15.77
CA LYS A 146 -0.72 -10.34 17.24
C LYS A 146 -0.51 -8.95 17.85
N TYR A 147 0.41 -8.15 17.31
CA TYR A 147 0.65 -6.78 17.76
C TYR A 147 -0.50 -5.84 17.38
N LEU A 148 -1.23 -6.16 16.31
CA LEU A 148 -2.46 -5.47 15.94
C LEU A 148 -3.68 -5.91 16.79
N GLY A 149 -3.56 -6.93 17.64
CA GLY A 149 -4.73 -7.57 18.25
C GLY A 149 -5.58 -8.37 17.25
N TRP A 150 -5.11 -8.55 16.01
CA TRP A 150 -5.79 -9.30 14.97
C TRP A 150 -5.44 -10.79 15.12
N THR A 151 -6.29 -11.55 15.80
CA THR A 151 -6.03 -12.94 16.22
C THR A 151 -7.02 -13.93 15.61
N GLU A 152 -6.62 -15.21 15.54
CA GLU A 152 -7.49 -16.27 14.99
C GLU A 152 -8.68 -16.53 15.91
N GLU A 153 -8.47 -16.40 17.21
CA GLU A 153 -9.49 -16.62 18.23
C GLU A 153 -10.66 -15.63 18.10
N GLU A 154 -10.36 -14.39 17.73
CA GLU A 154 -11.34 -13.32 17.60
C GLU A 154 -11.88 -13.19 16.16
N TYR A 155 -10.99 -13.19 15.16
CA TYR A 155 -11.34 -12.90 13.76
C TYR A 155 -11.34 -14.12 12.86
N GLY A 156 -11.07 -15.33 13.37
CA GLY A 156 -10.88 -16.53 12.53
C GLY A 156 -12.03 -16.88 11.58
N GLN A 157 -13.24 -16.39 11.88
CA GLN A 157 -14.44 -16.59 11.07
C GLN A 157 -14.79 -15.39 10.18
N SER A 158 -14.10 -14.25 10.31
CA SER A 158 -14.36 -13.07 9.50
C SER A 158 -13.94 -13.29 8.04
N VAL A 159 -14.60 -12.57 7.13
CA VAL A 159 -14.29 -12.63 5.70
C VAL A 159 -12.87 -12.14 5.43
N VAL A 160 -12.43 -11.09 6.14
CA VAL A 160 -11.12 -10.49 5.96
C VAL A 160 -10.02 -11.45 6.39
N TRP A 161 -10.14 -12.06 7.57
CA TRP A 161 -9.19 -13.06 8.06
C TRP A 161 -9.05 -14.22 7.10
N GLN A 162 -10.16 -14.82 6.68
CA GLN A 162 -10.13 -15.98 5.79
C GLN A 162 -9.51 -15.66 4.44
N ASN A 163 -9.82 -14.49 3.87
CA ASN A 163 -9.27 -14.05 2.60
C ASN A 163 -7.76 -13.79 2.70
N ILE A 164 -7.34 -12.94 3.64
CA ILE A 164 -5.91 -12.61 3.82
C ILE A 164 -5.11 -13.87 4.19
N ARG A 165 -5.66 -14.79 4.99
CA ARG A 165 -5.00 -16.06 5.30
C ARG A 165 -4.79 -16.92 4.05
N LYS A 166 -5.79 -16.98 3.16
CA LYS A 166 -5.69 -17.70 1.88
C LYS A 166 -4.59 -17.08 1.02
N GLN A 167 -4.58 -15.75 0.87
CA GLN A 167 -3.58 -15.03 0.07
C GLN A 167 -2.18 -15.13 0.69
N THR A 168 -2.05 -15.03 2.00
CA THR A 168 -0.77 -15.21 2.70
C THR A 168 -0.21 -16.62 2.47
N ARG A 169 -1.06 -17.66 2.43
CA ARG A 169 -0.61 -19.02 2.08
C ARG A 169 -0.13 -19.15 0.64
N GLU A 170 -0.66 -18.34 -0.26
CA GLU A 170 -0.28 -18.34 -1.67
C GLU A 170 1.05 -17.61 -1.88
N TYR A 171 1.20 -16.42 -1.29
CA TYR A 171 2.35 -15.56 -1.49
C TYR A 171 3.50 -15.80 -0.50
N ALA A 172 3.22 -16.22 0.73
CA ALA A 172 4.20 -16.51 1.79
C ALA A 172 3.94 -17.90 2.43
N PRO A 173 3.98 -19.01 1.66
CA PRO A 173 3.64 -20.34 2.14
C PRO A 173 4.55 -20.84 3.27
N ASN A 174 5.78 -20.36 3.33
CA ASN A 174 6.78 -20.66 4.38
C ASN A 174 6.27 -20.37 5.80
N LEU A 175 5.32 -19.46 5.97
CA LEU A 175 4.73 -19.13 7.29
C LEU A 175 3.79 -20.22 7.83
N PHE A 176 3.39 -21.18 7.00
CA PHE A 176 2.42 -22.23 7.31
C PHE A 176 3.03 -23.65 7.27
N VAL A 177 4.33 -23.76 6.97
CA VAL A 177 5.04 -25.04 6.97
C VAL A 177 5.75 -25.21 8.32
N CYS A 178 5.09 -25.83 9.30
CA CYS A 178 5.70 -26.15 10.60
C CYS A 178 6.25 -27.58 10.58
N ASP A 179 7.39 -27.83 11.22
CA ASP A 179 8.05 -29.15 11.31
C ASP A 179 7.14 -30.30 11.81
N PHE A 180 6.03 -29.98 12.49
CA PHE A 180 5.09 -30.98 13.03
C PHE A 180 3.62 -30.77 12.64
N ASN A 181 3.29 -29.77 11.80
CA ASN A 181 1.92 -29.58 11.31
C ASN A 181 1.85 -28.61 10.11
N ALA A 182 1.85 -29.14 8.89
CA ALA A 182 1.84 -28.38 7.63
C ALA A 182 0.57 -27.54 7.37
N LEU A 183 -0.41 -27.55 8.29
CA LEU A 183 -1.67 -26.83 8.16
C LEU A 183 -1.88 -25.72 9.20
N ARG A 184 -0.98 -25.59 10.18
CA ARG A 184 -1.06 -24.57 11.24
C ARG A 184 -0.22 -23.33 10.93
N ASP A 185 -0.63 -22.20 11.50
CA ASP A 185 0.14 -20.96 11.46
C ASP A 185 1.34 -21.06 12.41
N CYS A 186 2.56 -21.00 11.87
CA CYS A 186 3.80 -21.19 12.64
C CYS A 186 4.36 -19.89 13.20
N THR A 187 3.75 -18.75 12.88
CA THR A 187 4.25 -17.42 13.27
C THR A 187 3.87 -17.02 14.70
N ALA A 188 3.23 -17.92 15.45
CA ALA A 188 2.83 -17.67 16.82
C ALA A 188 4.02 -17.45 17.79
N GLU A 189 5.26 -17.83 17.42
CA GLU A 189 6.42 -17.86 18.32
C GLU A 189 7.66 -17.05 17.89
N SER A 190 7.75 -16.49 16.68
CA SER A 190 8.94 -15.68 16.29
C SER A 190 8.59 -14.21 16.01
N SER A 191 8.86 -13.35 16.99
CA SER A 191 8.82 -11.89 16.86
C SER A 191 10.06 -11.38 16.12
N LEU A 192 9.89 -10.67 15.01
CA LEU A 192 10.93 -9.84 14.38
C LEU A 192 10.67 -8.36 14.73
N LEU A 193 10.87 -8.02 16.01
CA LEU A 193 11.03 -6.64 16.47
C LEU A 193 12.44 -6.42 17.02
N ASP A 194 13.44 -6.84 16.26
CA ASP A 194 14.82 -6.36 16.39
C ASP A 194 15.07 -5.29 15.32
N HIS A 195 14.44 -4.12 15.47
CA HIS A 195 14.88 -2.86 14.86
C HIS A 195 14.57 -1.68 15.79
#